data_AF-A0AAN7E7B7-F1
#
_entry.id   AF-A0AAN7E7B7-F1
#
_cell.length_a   1.000
_cell.length_b   1.000
_cell.length_c   1.000
_cell.angle_alpha   90.00
_cell.angle_beta   90.00
_cell.angle_gamma   90.00
#
_symmetry.space_group_name_H-M   'P 1'
#
loop_
_entity.id
_entity.type
_entity.pdbx_description
1 polymer ?
#
loop_
_entity_poly.entity_id
_entity_poly.type
_entity_poly.pdbx_seq_one_letter_code
_entity_poly.pdbx_strand_id
1 'polypeptide(L)'
;MDPMNAANPENAAEVEYFSNRVDEIFTKVDKLEKQVSEVEQFYSASGNSSIVKDKEREKHFPGVKKQRQDASHREVAASKRMQELMRQFATILRQITQHKWAWPFLKPVDVEGLGLHDYYEVIEKPMDFSTIEKKMDAKDGTGYKNVREIYADVRLVFKNAMRYNEEKDDVHVMAKTLLEKFEEKWLQLLPKVAEELNEFDMNLKKLREMVVQKCRKMTSEEKRSLGTALTQLSPEDLSKALEIVSETNPSFQATAQEVDLDIDAQSEYTLWRLKAFVKDSLKGQARNPGGISGSGNNNDNNDDNKKSNSRRKREICDALAKTAVKRTKKLSSL
;
A
#
# COMPACT_ATOMS: atom_id res chain seq x y z
N MET A 1 -37.60 34.65 -4.06
CA MET A 1 -37.76 33.24 -3.69
C MET A 1 -37.01 32.43 -4.73
N ASP A 2 -35.74 32.14 -4.49
CA ASP A 2 -34.94 31.26 -5.33
C ASP A 2 -35.16 29.82 -4.87
N PRO A 3 -35.53 28.88 -5.74
CA PRO A 3 -35.65 27.48 -5.35
C PRO A 3 -34.24 26.91 -5.21
N MET A 4 -33.98 26.39 -4.01
CA MET A 4 -32.77 25.64 -3.67
C MET A 4 -32.46 24.57 -4.71
N ASN A 5 -31.18 24.58 -5.09
CA ASN A 5 -30.47 23.50 -5.74
C ASN A 5 -30.51 22.25 -4.85
N ALA A 6 -31.57 21.45 -4.96
CA ALA A 6 -31.66 20.15 -4.32
C ALA A 6 -30.72 19.19 -5.07
N ALA A 7 -29.57 18.90 -4.46
CA ALA A 7 -28.69 17.85 -4.94
C ALA A 7 -29.47 16.52 -4.97
N ASN A 8 -29.55 15.90 -6.16
CA ASN A 8 -30.30 14.67 -6.40
C ASN A 8 -29.71 13.51 -5.56
N PRO A 9 -30.48 12.85 -4.68
CA PRO A 9 -29.96 11.78 -3.80
C PRO A 9 -29.42 10.55 -4.54
N GLU A 10 -29.83 10.32 -5.80
CA GLU A 10 -29.24 9.28 -6.66
C GLU A 10 -27.76 9.55 -6.96
N ASN A 11 -27.37 10.82 -7.07
CA ASN A 11 -25.99 11.22 -7.37
C ASN A 11 -25.07 10.97 -6.16
N ALA A 12 -25.59 11.10 -4.93
CA ALA A 12 -24.81 10.85 -3.71
C ALA A 12 -24.51 9.36 -3.51
N ALA A 13 -25.50 8.49 -3.77
CA ALA A 13 -25.33 7.04 -3.69
C ALA A 13 -24.39 6.49 -4.77
N GLU A 14 -24.44 7.04 -5.99
CA GLU A 14 -23.47 6.71 -7.05
C GLU A 14 -22.06 7.18 -6.70
N VAL A 15 -21.90 8.37 -6.12
CA VAL A 15 -20.61 8.90 -5.67
C VAL A 15 -20.04 8.04 -4.53
N GLU A 16 -20.87 7.61 -3.58
CA GLU A 16 -20.45 6.76 -2.48
C GLU A 16 -20.06 5.35 -2.98
N TYR A 17 -20.85 4.77 -3.90
CA TYR A 17 -20.53 3.50 -4.56
C TYR A 17 -19.22 3.58 -5.33
N PHE A 18 -19.01 4.67 -6.09
CA PHE A 18 -17.78 4.88 -6.84
C PHE A 18 -16.58 5.13 -5.92
N SER A 19 -16.76 5.89 -4.83
CA SER A 19 -15.73 6.13 -3.81
C SER A 19 -15.31 4.80 -3.17
N ASN A 20 -16.26 3.95 -2.78
CA ASN A 20 -15.98 2.65 -2.17
C ASN A 20 -15.25 1.71 -3.14
N ARG A 21 -15.65 1.71 -4.41
CA ARG A 21 -15.00 0.88 -5.45
C ARG A 21 -13.60 1.37 -5.78
N VAL A 22 -13.39 2.68 -5.74
CA VAL A 22 -12.06 3.28 -5.83
C VAL A 22 -11.22 2.81 -4.64
N ASP A 23 -11.68 2.96 -3.40
CA ASP A 23 -10.94 2.55 -2.21
C ASP A 23 -10.58 1.06 -2.20
N GLU A 24 -11.45 0.20 -2.74
CA GLU A 24 -11.18 -1.22 -2.94
C GLU A 24 -10.05 -1.48 -3.96
N ILE A 25 -10.07 -0.79 -5.10
CA ILE A 25 -9.00 -0.87 -6.10
C ILE A 25 -7.68 -0.39 -5.49
N PHE A 26 -7.70 0.65 -4.68
CA PHE A 26 -6.49 1.16 -4.03
C PHE A 26 -5.92 0.22 -2.98
N THR A 27 -6.78 -0.40 -2.19
CA THR A 27 -6.33 -1.45 -1.25
C THR A 27 -5.65 -2.60 -2.00
N LYS A 28 -6.13 -2.93 -3.21
CA LYS A 28 -5.50 -3.93 -4.08
C LYS A 28 -4.17 -3.43 -4.66
N VAL A 29 -4.09 -2.18 -5.08
CA VAL A 29 -2.84 -1.55 -5.57
C VAL A 29 -1.78 -1.51 -4.47
N ASP A 30 -2.11 -1.04 -3.27
CA ASP A 30 -1.17 -0.98 -2.13
C ASP A 30 -0.65 -2.38 -1.76
N LYS A 31 -1.54 -3.39 -1.78
CA LYS A 31 -1.14 -4.79 -1.57
C LYS A 31 -0.18 -5.26 -2.66
N LEU A 32 -0.41 -4.91 -3.92
CA LEU A 32 0.46 -5.24 -5.03
C LEU A 32 1.80 -4.49 -4.98
N GLU A 33 1.82 -3.21 -4.63
CA GLU A 33 3.04 -2.42 -4.48
C GLU A 33 3.91 -2.92 -3.34
N LYS A 34 3.29 -3.33 -2.22
CA LYS A 34 4.00 -3.98 -1.12
C LYS A 34 4.61 -5.30 -1.55
N GLN A 35 3.85 -6.14 -2.28
CA GLN A 35 4.36 -7.39 -2.83
C GLN A 35 5.51 -7.17 -3.83
N VAL A 36 5.43 -6.13 -4.67
CA VAL A 36 6.52 -5.76 -5.60
C VAL A 36 7.76 -5.30 -4.83
N SER A 37 7.59 -4.48 -3.80
CA SER A 37 8.69 -4.01 -2.94
C SER A 37 9.37 -5.16 -2.18
N GLU A 38 8.60 -6.12 -1.68
CA GLU A 38 9.11 -7.33 -1.03
C GLU A 38 9.93 -8.18 -2.02
N VAL A 39 9.45 -8.32 -3.26
CA VAL A 39 10.16 -9.02 -4.34
C VAL A 39 11.46 -8.29 -4.70
N GLU A 40 11.45 -6.97 -4.85
CA GLU A 40 12.66 -6.19 -5.15
C GLU A 40 13.72 -6.27 -4.05
N GLN A 41 13.29 -6.23 -2.79
CA GLN A 41 14.19 -6.40 -1.64
C GLN A 41 14.78 -7.81 -1.58
N PHE A 42 14.01 -8.84 -1.92
CA PHE A 42 14.50 -10.23 -1.97
C PHE A 42 15.63 -10.42 -3.00
N TYR A 43 15.47 -9.85 -4.20
CA TYR A 43 16.50 -9.93 -5.24
C TYR A 43 17.72 -9.05 -4.94
N SER A 44 17.53 -7.92 -4.25
CA SER A 44 18.63 -7.03 -3.83
C SER A 44 19.43 -7.61 -2.65
N ALA A 45 18.78 -8.34 -1.74
CA ALA A 45 19.42 -8.95 -0.58
C ALA A 45 20.13 -10.28 -0.90
N SER A 46 19.77 -10.97 -2.00
CA SER A 46 20.43 -12.22 -2.43
C SER A 46 21.70 -12.00 -3.28
N GLY A 47 22.13 -10.75 -3.45
CA GLY A 47 23.36 -10.38 -4.17
C GLY A 47 24.65 -10.62 -3.39
N ASN A 48 24.90 -11.86 -2.95
CA ASN A 48 26.26 -12.36 -2.66
C ASN A 48 26.27 -13.89 -2.55
N SER A 49 26.46 -14.57 -3.68
CA SER A 49 27.38 -15.71 -3.77
C SER A 49 27.65 -16.04 -5.25
N SER A 50 28.94 -16.19 -5.53
CA SER A 50 29.65 -16.47 -6.79
C SER A 50 29.07 -17.57 -7.66
N ILE A 51 29.23 -17.44 -9.00
CA ILE A 51 29.82 -18.46 -9.88
C ILE A 51 30.08 -17.91 -11.30
N VAL A 52 31.38 -17.92 -11.64
CA VAL A 52 32.02 -18.16 -12.95
C VAL A 52 31.78 -17.18 -14.10
N LYS A 53 32.88 -16.48 -14.43
CA LYS A 53 33.18 -15.95 -15.75
C LYS A 53 33.12 -17.10 -16.76
N ASP A 54 32.12 -17.08 -17.64
CA ASP A 54 32.28 -17.70 -18.95
C ASP A 54 32.08 -16.64 -20.02
N LYS A 55 33.20 -16.27 -20.65
CA LYS A 55 33.23 -15.46 -21.87
C LYS A 55 32.98 -16.44 -23.01
N GLU A 56 31.75 -16.55 -23.51
CA GLU A 56 31.55 -16.89 -24.91
C GLU A 56 30.14 -16.56 -25.43
N ARG A 57 30.14 -15.78 -26.52
CA ARG A 57 29.07 -15.55 -27.50
C ARG A 57 27.90 -14.66 -27.06
N GLU A 58 28.16 -13.36 -27.09
CA GLU A 58 27.18 -12.37 -27.56
C GLU A 58 26.71 -12.78 -28.97
N LYS A 59 25.63 -13.56 -29.06
CA LYS A 59 24.77 -13.51 -30.22
C LYS A 59 23.87 -12.29 -30.05
N HIS A 60 24.17 -11.29 -30.86
CA HIS A 60 23.41 -10.07 -31.08
C HIS A 60 21.90 -10.38 -31.18
N PHE A 61 21.10 -10.02 -30.17
CA PHE A 61 19.63 -10.02 -30.23
C PHE A 61 19.14 -8.56 -30.30
N PRO A 62 18.79 -8.04 -31.50
CA PRO A 62 18.37 -6.64 -31.69
C PRO A 62 17.11 -6.24 -30.90
N GLY A 63 16.29 -7.21 -30.47
CA GLY A 63 14.98 -6.95 -29.87
C GLY A 63 14.98 -6.40 -28.44
N VAL A 64 16.02 -6.70 -27.63
CA VAL A 64 16.02 -6.32 -26.19
C VAL A 64 16.29 -4.83 -25.98
N LYS A 65 17.11 -4.21 -26.85
CA LYS A 65 17.42 -2.77 -26.78
C LYS A 65 16.21 -1.92 -27.17
N LYS A 66 15.48 -2.32 -28.22
CA LYS A 66 14.24 -1.65 -28.67
C LYS A 66 13.14 -1.72 -27.60
N GLN A 67 12.95 -2.88 -26.99
CA GLN A 67 11.93 -3.09 -25.96
C GLN A 67 12.20 -2.28 -24.66
N ARG A 68 13.47 -2.08 -24.29
CA ARG A 68 13.85 -1.18 -23.17
C ARG A 68 13.61 0.29 -23.49
N GLN A 69 13.90 0.73 -24.71
CA GLN A 69 13.61 2.11 -25.14
C GLN A 69 12.11 2.38 -25.16
N ASP A 70 11.30 1.46 -25.69
CA ASP A 70 9.84 1.59 -25.73
C ASP A 70 9.21 1.65 -24.33
N ALA A 71 9.77 0.93 -23.36
CA ALA A 71 9.33 0.98 -21.95
C ALA A 71 9.68 2.33 -21.31
N SER A 72 10.91 2.82 -21.50
CA SER A 72 11.35 4.11 -20.97
C SER A 72 10.55 5.28 -21.56
N HIS A 73 10.24 5.25 -22.87
CA HIS A 73 9.38 6.27 -23.48
C HIS A 73 7.96 6.26 -22.91
N ARG A 74 7.40 5.08 -22.60
CA ARG A 74 6.08 4.95 -21.98
C ARG A 74 6.04 5.51 -20.55
N GLU A 75 7.07 5.21 -19.76
CA GLU A 75 7.18 5.71 -18.38
C GLU A 75 7.28 7.24 -18.33
N VAL A 76 8.07 7.83 -19.25
CA VAL A 76 8.15 9.29 -19.40
C VAL A 76 6.81 9.90 -19.80
N ALA A 77 6.06 9.24 -20.70
CA ALA A 77 4.73 9.71 -21.09
C ALA A 77 3.73 9.67 -19.93
N ALA A 78 3.69 8.56 -19.17
CA ALA A 78 2.85 8.42 -17.99
C ALA A 78 3.19 9.47 -16.91
N SER A 79 4.48 9.70 -16.68
CA SER A 79 4.94 10.74 -15.76
C SER A 79 4.45 12.13 -16.18
N LYS A 80 4.53 12.46 -17.48
CA LYS A 80 4.03 13.75 -17.99
C LYS A 80 2.51 13.91 -17.81
N ARG A 81 1.74 12.86 -18.03
CA ARG A 81 0.28 12.89 -17.84
C ARG A 81 -0.10 13.00 -16.36
N MET A 82 0.61 12.32 -15.45
CA MET A 82 0.43 12.52 -14.01
C MET A 82 0.73 13.97 -13.62
N GLN A 83 1.83 14.57 -14.12
CA GLN A 83 2.14 15.98 -13.85
C GLN A 83 1.06 16.93 -14.38
N GLU A 84 0.45 16.61 -15.51
CA GLU A 84 -0.70 17.35 -16.04
C GLU A 84 -1.92 17.28 -15.11
N LEU A 85 -2.24 16.08 -14.60
CA LEU A 85 -3.30 15.89 -13.61
C LEU A 85 -3.02 16.68 -12.33
N MET A 86 -1.78 16.68 -11.85
CA MET A 86 -1.35 17.45 -10.67
C MET A 86 -1.58 18.96 -10.88
N ARG A 87 -1.29 19.48 -12.08
CA ARG A 87 -1.54 20.89 -12.42
C ARG A 87 -3.04 21.22 -12.51
N GLN A 88 -3.84 20.32 -13.07
CA GLN A 88 -5.31 20.47 -13.08
C GLN A 88 -5.86 20.46 -11.66
N PHE A 89 -5.37 19.56 -10.82
CA PHE A 89 -5.72 19.50 -9.41
C PHE A 89 -5.35 20.79 -8.66
N ALA A 90 -4.15 21.33 -8.88
CA ALA A 90 -3.73 22.61 -8.31
C ALA A 90 -4.68 23.76 -8.68
N THR A 91 -5.27 23.70 -9.88
CA THR A 91 -6.29 24.68 -10.31
C THR A 91 -7.61 24.50 -9.56
N ILE A 92 -8.04 23.27 -9.33
CA ILE A 92 -9.21 22.97 -8.48
C ILE A 92 -8.97 23.50 -7.06
N LEU A 93 -7.83 23.16 -6.47
CA LEU A 93 -7.46 23.61 -5.12
C LEU A 93 -7.49 25.14 -5.02
N ARG A 94 -6.89 25.85 -5.99
CA ARG A 94 -6.92 27.32 -6.04
C ARG A 94 -8.34 27.89 -6.06
N GLN A 95 -9.27 27.26 -6.78
CA GLN A 95 -10.67 27.71 -6.81
C GLN A 95 -11.35 27.54 -5.45
N ILE A 96 -11.00 26.47 -4.71
CA ILE A 96 -11.51 26.24 -3.35
C ILE A 96 -10.88 27.23 -2.37
N THR A 97 -9.58 27.46 -2.41
CA THR A 97 -8.88 28.38 -1.49
C THR A 97 -9.24 29.85 -1.71
N GLN A 98 -9.72 30.22 -2.90
CA GLN A 98 -10.23 31.56 -3.21
C GLN A 98 -11.69 31.78 -2.80
N HIS A 99 -12.40 30.74 -2.33
CA HIS A 99 -13.77 30.89 -1.88
C HIS A 99 -13.84 31.74 -0.61
N LYS A 100 -14.88 32.58 -0.47
CA LYS A 100 -15.07 33.48 0.67
C LYS A 100 -15.12 32.78 2.04
N TRP A 101 -15.42 31.49 2.06
CA TRP A 101 -15.47 30.65 3.27
C TRP A 101 -14.21 29.80 3.49
N ALA A 102 -13.17 29.97 2.67
CA ALA A 102 -11.97 29.17 2.80
C ALA A 102 -11.07 29.60 3.96
N TRP A 103 -11.24 30.83 4.48
CA TRP A 103 -10.32 31.46 5.42
C TRP A 103 -9.97 30.63 6.67
N PRO A 104 -10.85 29.82 7.30
CA PRO A 104 -10.48 29.01 8.47
C PRO A 104 -9.51 27.88 8.13
N PHE A 105 -9.47 27.47 6.86
CA PHE A 105 -8.76 26.29 6.38
C PHE A 105 -7.44 26.64 5.69
N LEU A 106 -7.13 27.93 5.54
CA LEU A 106 -5.95 28.40 4.81
C LEU A 106 -4.63 28.12 5.54
N LYS A 107 -4.66 28.04 6.88
CA LYS A 107 -3.50 27.89 7.76
C LYS A 107 -3.78 26.83 8.82
N PRO A 108 -2.73 26.27 9.45
CA PRO A 108 -2.92 25.36 10.59
C PRO A 108 -3.79 26.03 11.66
N VAL A 109 -4.62 25.23 12.34
CA VAL A 109 -5.47 25.73 13.43
C VAL A 109 -4.60 26.28 14.55
N ASP A 110 -4.83 27.54 14.91
CA ASP A 110 -4.15 28.21 16.03
C ASP A 110 -4.80 27.80 17.36
N VAL A 111 -4.47 26.59 17.82
CA VAL A 111 -5.07 26.00 19.02
C VAL A 111 -4.78 26.80 20.29
N GLU A 112 -3.61 27.46 20.36
CA GLU A 112 -3.24 28.30 21.50
C GLU A 112 -4.03 29.61 21.48
N GLY A 113 -4.06 30.31 20.34
CA GLY A 113 -4.78 31.57 20.18
C GLY A 113 -6.30 31.42 20.35
N LEU A 114 -6.85 30.24 20.04
CA LEU A 114 -8.27 29.92 20.19
C LEU A 114 -8.62 29.22 21.50
N GLY A 115 -7.64 28.84 22.33
CA GLY A 115 -7.88 28.14 23.60
C GLY A 115 -8.43 26.71 23.44
N LEU A 116 -8.08 26.02 22.35
CA LEU A 116 -8.59 24.69 22.00
C LEU A 116 -7.70 23.58 22.60
N HIS A 117 -7.82 23.38 23.92
CA HIS A 117 -6.94 22.47 24.67
C HIS A 117 -7.09 20.98 24.31
N ASP A 118 -8.23 20.57 23.77
CA ASP A 118 -8.56 19.20 23.40
C ASP A 118 -8.35 18.88 21.92
N TYR A 119 -7.91 19.86 21.11
CA TYR A 119 -7.86 19.72 19.65
C TYR A 119 -7.02 18.52 19.20
N TYR A 120 -5.82 18.33 19.76
CA TYR A 120 -4.94 17.21 19.41
C TYR A 120 -5.33 15.88 20.09
N GLU A 121 -6.27 15.89 21.03
CA GLU A 121 -6.88 14.66 21.55
C GLU A 121 -7.98 14.15 20.62
N VAL A 122 -8.68 15.07 19.95
CA VAL A 122 -9.77 14.76 19.02
C VAL A 122 -9.25 14.55 17.58
N ILE A 123 -8.27 15.35 17.15
CA ILE A 123 -7.75 15.38 15.78
C ILE A 123 -6.33 14.80 15.73
N GLU A 124 -6.24 13.56 15.21
CA GLU A 124 -4.98 12.81 15.11
C GLU A 124 -4.00 13.39 14.09
N LYS A 125 -4.49 13.80 12.92
CA LYS A 125 -3.66 14.33 11.83
C LYS A 125 -4.21 15.69 11.37
N PRO A 126 -3.76 16.80 11.98
CA PRO A 126 -4.10 18.15 11.53
C PRO A 126 -3.70 18.39 10.07
N MET A 127 -4.50 19.16 9.34
CA MET A 127 -4.23 19.50 7.94
C MET A 127 -4.86 20.84 7.57
N ASP A 128 -4.22 21.57 6.66
CA ASP A 128 -4.65 22.87 6.14
C ASP A 128 -4.14 23.09 4.71
N PHE A 129 -4.71 24.07 4.01
CA PHE A 129 -4.35 24.32 2.61
C PHE A 129 -2.90 24.78 2.43
N SER A 130 -2.31 25.55 3.36
CA SER A 130 -0.92 25.96 3.21
C SER A 130 0.06 24.80 3.40
N THR A 131 -0.28 23.82 4.23
CA THR A 131 0.49 22.57 4.35
C THR A 131 0.40 21.75 3.06
N ILE A 132 -0.79 21.65 2.46
CA ILE A 132 -0.99 20.97 1.18
C ILE A 132 -0.20 21.67 0.06
N GLU A 133 -0.31 22.99 -0.06
CA GLU A 133 0.40 23.78 -1.08
C GLU A 133 1.93 23.58 -0.96
N LYS A 134 2.49 23.69 0.25
CA LYS A 134 3.92 23.45 0.49
C LYS A 134 4.37 22.06 0.05
N LYS A 135 3.55 21.04 0.31
CA LYS A 135 3.85 19.65 -0.08
C LYS A 135 3.66 19.41 -1.57
N MET A 136 2.78 20.14 -2.24
CA MET A 136 2.68 20.14 -3.71
C MET A 136 3.92 20.78 -4.38
N ASP A 137 4.48 21.83 -3.77
CA ASP A 137 5.63 22.57 -4.30
C ASP A 137 7.00 21.98 -3.92
N ALA A 138 7.02 20.91 -3.12
CA ALA A 138 8.26 20.30 -2.64
C ALA A 138 9.10 19.72 -3.80
N LYS A 139 10.38 20.11 -3.87
CA LYS A 139 11.32 19.72 -4.94
C LYS A 139 12.33 18.66 -4.53
N ASP A 140 12.36 18.29 -3.25
CA ASP A 140 13.31 17.35 -2.66
C ASP A 140 12.83 15.89 -2.70
N GLY A 141 11.71 15.63 -3.39
CA GLY A 141 11.10 14.29 -3.48
C GLY A 141 10.19 13.93 -2.30
N THR A 142 10.00 14.83 -1.32
CA THR A 142 9.03 14.64 -0.23
C THR A 142 7.60 15.05 -0.60
N GLY A 143 7.43 15.62 -1.80
CA GLY A 143 6.14 16.04 -2.32
C GLY A 143 5.20 14.89 -2.67
N TYR A 144 3.99 15.25 -3.03
CA TYR A 144 2.96 14.28 -3.44
C TYR A 144 3.36 13.51 -4.71
N LYS A 145 3.16 12.19 -4.71
CA LYS A 145 3.50 11.34 -5.85
C LYS A 145 2.41 11.32 -6.92
N ASN A 146 1.17 11.51 -6.51
CA ASN A 146 0.01 11.48 -7.39
C ASN A 146 -1.13 12.34 -6.83
N VAL A 147 -2.11 12.65 -7.67
CA VAL A 147 -3.25 13.52 -7.33
C VAL A 147 -4.13 12.98 -6.20
N ARG A 148 -4.11 11.67 -5.93
CA ARG A 148 -4.96 11.09 -4.88
C ARG A 148 -4.44 11.35 -3.49
N GLU A 149 -3.12 11.42 -3.33
CA GLU A 149 -2.54 11.84 -2.05
C GLU A 149 -2.96 13.28 -1.71
N ILE A 150 -3.02 14.17 -2.71
CA ILE A 150 -3.52 15.53 -2.53
C ILE A 150 -5.02 15.52 -2.19
N TYR A 151 -5.82 14.75 -2.94
CA TYR A 151 -7.25 14.58 -2.68
C TYR A 151 -7.53 14.12 -1.25
N ALA A 152 -6.78 13.15 -0.74
CA ALA A 152 -6.91 12.64 0.61
C ALA A 152 -6.63 13.73 1.65
N ASP A 153 -5.54 14.49 1.50
CA ASP A 153 -5.20 15.56 2.44
C ASP A 153 -6.19 16.74 2.35
N VAL A 154 -6.74 17.08 1.16
CA VAL A 154 -7.82 18.10 1.04
C VAL A 154 -9.09 17.65 1.76
N ARG A 155 -9.53 16.40 1.60
CA ARG A 155 -10.69 15.88 2.33
C ARG A 155 -10.44 15.86 3.83
N LEU A 156 -9.20 15.58 4.26
CA LEU A 156 -8.82 15.56 5.66
C LEU A 156 -9.01 16.92 6.32
N VAL A 157 -8.70 18.03 5.63
CA VAL A 157 -8.97 19.40 6.13
C VAL A 157 -10.44 19.54 6.57
N PHE A 158 -11.36 19.19 5.69
CA PHE A 158 -12.79 19.33 5.95
C PHE A 158 -13.33 18.28 6.94
N LYS A 159 -12.86 17.03 6.84
CA LYS A 159 -13.24 15.96 7.79
C LYS A 159 -12.81 16.30 9.22
N ASN A 160 -11.61 16.84 9.41
CA ASN A 160 -11.15 17.27 10.73
C ASN A 160 -12.02 18.41 11.27
N ALA A 161 -12.34 19.41 10.43
CA ALA A 161 -13.22 20.50 10.83
C ALA A 161 -14.61 20.00 11.25
N MET A 162 -15.24 19.14 10.45
CA MET A 162 -16.56 18.57 10.79
C MET A 162 -16.51 17.59 11.97
N ARG A 163 -15.35 16.98 12.25
CA ARG A 163 -15.16 16.07 13.39
C ARG A 163 -15.02 16.82 14.71
N TYR A 164 -14.35 17.97 14.68
CA TYR A 164 -14.09 18.78 15.87
C TYR A 164 -15.27 19.70 16.22
N ASN A 165 -15.92 20.29 15.22
CA ASN A 165 -16.99 21.27 15.40
C ASN A 165 -18.37 20.63 15.28
N GLU A 166 -19.35 21.10 16.06
CA GLU A 166 -20.74 20.62 15.99
C GLU A 166 -21.40 21.02 14.67
N GLU A 167 -22.42 20.28 14.22
CA GLU A 167 -23.07 20.53 12.91
C GLU A 167 -23.67 21.94 12.76
N LYS A 168 -24.01 22.58 13.88
CA LYS A 168 -24.58 23.93 13.94
C LYS A 168 -23.53 25.04 13.85
N ASP A 169 -22.25 24.71 14.04
CA ASP A 169 -21.18 25.71 14.06
C ASP A 169 -20.88 26.17 12.63
N ASP A 170 -20.63 27.47 12.47
CA ASP A 170 -20.34 28.06 11.15
C ASP A 170 -19.19 27.34 10.44
N VAL A 171 -18.12 26.99 11.18
CA VAL A 171 -16.95 26.28 10.63
C VAL A 171 -17.34 24.90 10.07
N HIS A 172 -18.26 24.20 10.71
CA HIS A 172 -18.77 22.91 10.23
C HIS A 172 -19.54 23.11 8.92
N VAL A 173 -20.47 24.07 8.88
CA VAL A 173 -21.27 24.39 7.68
C VAL A 173 -20.38 24.83 6.52
N MET A 174 -19.36 25.65 6.81
CA MET A 174 -18.36 26.10 5.83
C MET A 174 -17.55 24.92 5.27
N ALA A 175 -17.10 24.01 6.15
CA ALA A 175 -16.34 22.82 5.75
C ALA A 175 -17.17 21.89 4.86
N LYS A 176 -18.42 21.60 5.25
CA LYS A 176 -19.35 20.78 4.46
C LYS A 176 -19.59 21.37 3.08
N THR A 177 -19.90 22.67 3.03
CA THR A 177 -20.16 23.38 1.76
C THR A 177 -18.96 23.36 0.82
N LEU A 178 -17.76 23.60 1.35
CA LEU A 178 -16.54 23.61 0.55
C LEU A 178 -16.13 22.20 0.11
N LEU A 179 -16.35 21.19 0.95
CA LEU A 179 -16.14 19.80 0.60
C LEU A 179 -17.04 19.40 -0.58
N GLU A 180 -18.34 19.73 -0.54
CA GLU A 180 -19.27 19.46 -1.64
C GLU A 180 -18.80 20.10 -2.96
N LYS A 181 -18.39 21.38 -2.93
CA LYS A 181 -17.83 22.08 -4.09
C LYS A 181 -16.53 21.45 -4.60
N PHE A 182 -15.69 20.98 -3.69
CA PHE A 182 -14.44 20.31 -4.03
C PHE A 182 -14.71 18.96 -4.70
N GLU A 183 -15.62 18.15 -4.16
CA GLU A 183 -16.00 16.85 -4.73
C GLU A 183 -16.63 17.02 -6.12
N GLU A 184 -17.48 18.02 -6.33
CA GLU A 184 -18.05 18.34 -7.66
C GLU A 184 -16.96 18.61 -8.70
N LYS A 185 -15.91 19.34 -8.34
CA LYS A 185 -14.77 19.62 -9.23
C LYS A 185 -13.88 18.39 -9.41
N TRP A 186 -13.69 17.61 -8.36
CA TRP A 186 -12.94 16.37 -8.41
C TRP A 186 -13.58 15.37 -9.39
N LEU A 187 -14.91 15.26 -9.40
CA LEU A 187 -15.65 14.41 -10.36
C LEU A 187 -15.36 14.75 -11.82
N GLN A 188 -15.03 16.01 -12.13
CA GLN A 188 -14.65 16.43 -13.49
C GLN A 188 -13.24 15.96 -13.87
N LEU A 189 -12.35 15.79 -12.88
CA LEU A 189 -10.98 15.31 -13.08
C LEU A 189 -10.89 13.78 -13.03
N LEU A 190 -11.77 13.15 -12.27
CA LEU A 190 -11.76 11.72 -11.95
C LEU A 190 -11.69 10.78 -13.16
N PRO A 191 -12.39 11.02 -14.30
CA PRO A 191 -12.25 10.15 -15.48
C PRO A 191 -10.82 10.10 -16.01
N LYS A 192 -10.10 11.23 -16.01
CA LYS A 192 -8.71 11.28 -16.48
C LYS A 192 -7.77 10.57 -15.51
N VAL A 193 -8.03 10.68 -14.21
CA VAL A 193 -7.27 9.95 -13.19
C VAL A 193 -7.49 8.45 -13.35
N ALA A 194 -8.74 8.02 -13.57
CA ALA A 194 -9.08 6.62 -13.78
C ALA A 194 -8.44 6.05 -15.05
N GLU A 195 -8.38 6.83 -16.13
CA GLU A 195 -7.70 6.45 -17.37
C GLU A 195 -6.21 6.19 -17.14
N GLU A 196 -5.50 7.08 -16.42
CA GLU A 196 -4.09 6.87 -16.09
C GLU A 196 -3.85 5.62 -15.23
N LEU A 197 -4.74 5.36 -14.26
CA LEU A 197 -4.65 4.16 -13.42
C LEU A 197 -4.90 2.88 -14.23
N ASN A 198 -5.90 2.90 -15.11
CA ASN A 198 -6.18 1.78 -16.00
C ASN A 198 -5.01 1.50 -16.96
N GLU A 199 -4.37 2.55 -17.49
CA GLU A 199 -3.16 2.36 -18.31
C GLU A 199 -2.01 1.74 -17.49
N PHE A 200 -1.81 2.18 -16.25
CA PHE A 200 -0.82 1.61 -15.36
C PHE A 200 -1.08 0.12 -15.11
N ASP A 201 -2.33 -0.25 -14.79
CA ASP A 201 -2.75 -1.63 -14.56
C ASP A 201 -2.57 -2.49 -15.82
N MET A 202 -2.95 -1.98 -17.00
CA MET A 202 -2.73 -2.69 -18.26
C MET A 202 -1.25 -2.87 -18.57
N ASN A 203 -0.40 -1.89 -18.26
CA ASN A 203 1.04 -2.02 -18.43
C ASN A 203 1.63 -3.06 -17.45
N LEU A 204 1.18 -3.07 -16.20
CA LEU A 204 1.58 -4.07 -15.22
C LEU A 204 1.17 -5.49 -15.65
N LYS A 205 -0.05 -5.64 -16.19
CA LYS A 205 -0.53 -6.91 -16.74
C LYS A 205 0.32 -7.38 -17.93
N LYS A 206 0.62 -6.50 -18.89
CA LYS A 206 1.49 -6.81 -20.03
C LYS A 206 2.90 -7.20 -19.58
N LEU A 207 3.44 -6.51 -18.57
CA LEU A 207 4.75 -6.85 -18.02
C LEU A 207 4.75 -8.24 -17.39
N ARG A 208 3.72 -8.57 -16.60
CA ARG A 208 3.52 -9.91 -16.03
C ARG A 208 3.45 -10.97 -17.13
N GLU A 209 2.64 -10.76 -18.15
CA GLU A 209 2.53 -11.69 -19.29
C GLU A 209 3.86 -11.86 -20.03
N MET A 210 4.60 -10.77 -20.26
CA MET A 210 5.92 -10.82 -20.91
C MET A 210 6.94 -11.61 -20.09
N VAL A 211 6.96 -11.40 -18.76
CA VAL A 211 7.85 -12.15 -17.86
C VAL A 211 7.50 -13.64 -17.92
N VAL A 212 6.21 -13.98 -17.88
CA VAL A 212 5.72 -15.36 -17.98
C VAL A 212 6.09 -16.01 -19.31
N GLN A 213 5.93 -15.31 -20.44
CA GLN A 213 6.31 -15.83 -21.75
C GLN A 213 7.83 -16.06 -21.88
N LYS A 214 8.64 -15.28 -21.16
CA LYS A 214 10.10 -15.44 -21.13
C LYS A 214 10.56 -16.48 -20.11
N CYS A 215 9.71 -16.90 -19.17
CA CYS A 215 10.01 -18.03 -18.29
C CYS A 215 10.03 -19.31 -19.12
N ARG A 216 11.10 -20.11 -18.97
CA ARG A 216 11.11 -21.46 -19.56
C ARG A 216 10.01 -22.30 -18.92
N LYS A 217 9.50 -23.28 -19.68
CA LYS A 217 8.58 -24.28 -19.11
C LYS A 217 9.23 -25.03 -17.96
N MET A 218 8.45 -25.25 -16.91
CA MET A 218 8.86 -26.12 -15.80
C MET A 218 8.93 -27.56 -16.27
N THR A 219 10.05 -28.25 -16.00
CA THR A 219 10.17 -29.66 -16.41
C THR A 219 9.28 -30.55 -15.53
N SER A 220 8.93 -31.74 -16.02
CA SER A 220 8.14 -32.71 -15.23
C SER A 220 8.81 -33.08 -13.90
N GLU A 221 10.15 -33.07 -13.86
CA GLU A 221 10.89 -33.29 -12.62
C GLU A 221 10.75 -32.13 -11.64
N GLU A 222 10.80 -30.89 -12.13
CA GLU A 222 10.59 -29.71 -11.30
C GLU A 222 9.15 -29.61 -10.78
N LYS A 223 8.15 -29.98 -11.59
CA LYS A 223 6.75 -30.07 -11.18
C LYS A 223 6.55 -31.12 -10.09
N ARG A 224 7.17 -32.30 -10.23
CA ARG A 224 7.14 -33.36 -9.22
C ARG A 224 7.80 -32.92 -7.91
N SER A 225 8.95 -32.26 -8.01
CA SER A 225 9.65 -31.70 -6.85
C SER A 225 8.80 -30.63 -6.15
N LEU A 226 8.12 -29.77 -6.91
CA LEU A 226 7.17 -28.78 -6.38
C LEU A 226 6.01 -29.44 -5.62
N GLY A 227 5.37 -30.45 -6.22
CA GLY A 227 4.30 -31.22 -5.55
C GLY A 227 4.79 -31.85 -4.24
N THR A 228 5.99 -32.41 -4.23
CA THR A 228 6.61 -33.00 -3.04
C THR A 228 6.99 -31.94 -1.99
N ALA A 229 7.33 -30.72 -2.41
CA ALA A 229 7.68 -29.63 -1.51
C ALA A 229 6.44 -28.98 -0.87
N LEU A 230 5.30 -28.98 -1.56
CA LEU A 230 4.02 -28.51 -1.01
C LEU A 230 3.56 -29.35 0.19
N THR A 231 3.79 -30.66 0.18
CA THR A 231 3.43 -31.55 1.31
C THR A 231 4.31 -31.33 2.55
N GLN A 232 5.43 -30.63 2.42
CA GLN A 232 6.36 -30.32 3.51
C GLN A 232 6.06 -28.95 4.14
N LEU A 233 5.11 -28.18 3.61
CA LEU A 233 4.76 -26.88 4.17
C LEU A 233 4.00 -27.00 5.49
N SER A 234 4.08 -25.94 6.30
CA SER A 234 3.20 -25.77 7.44
C SER A 234 1.76 -25.58 6.97
N PRO A 235 0.74 -25.88 7.79
CA PRO A 235 -0.66 -25.66 7.40
C PRO A 235 -0.97 -24.21 6.97
N GLU A 236 -0.33 -23.23 7.61
CA GLU A 236 -0.51 -21.81 7.28
C GLU A 236 0.13 -21.46 5.92
N ASP A 237 1.35 -21.95 5.65
CA ASP A 237 2.02 -21.73 4.38
C ASP A 237 1.34 -22.49 3.23
N LEU A 238 0.81 -23.68 3.51
CA LEU A 238 0.05 -24.44 2.52
C LEU A 238 -1.23 -23.69 2.12
N SER A 239 -1.95 -23.11 3.09
CA SER A 239 -3.14 -22.30 2.79
C SER A 239 -2.81 -21.10 1.89
N LYS A 240 -1.73 -20.38 2.19
CA LYS A 240 -1.22 -19.28 1.34
C LYS A 240 -0.79 -19.78 -0.05
N ALA A 241 -0.18 -20.95 -0.16
CA ALA A 241 0.18 -21.55 -1.43
C ALA A 241 -1.06 -21.89 -2.27
N LEU A 242 -2.12 -22.43 -1.67
CA LEU A 242 -3.38 -22.71 -2.35
C LEU A 242 -4.12 -21.44 -2.76
N GLU A 243 -4.00 -20.35 -2.00
CA GLU A 243 -4.52 -19.04 -2.37
C GLU A 243 -3.90 -18.54 -3.70
N ILE A 244 -2.58 -18.73 -3.89
CA ILE A 244 -1.88 -18.40 -5.16
C ILE A 244 -2.53 -19.13 -6.36
N VAL A 245 -2.98 -20.37 -6.18
CA VAL A 245 -3.67 -21.12 -7.24
C VAL A 245 -5.04 -20.49 -7.53
N SER A 246 -5.81 -20.19 -6.49
CA SER A 246 -7.15 -19.60 -6.60
C SER A 246 -7.15 -18.22 -7.27
N GLU A 247 -6.09 -17.43 -7.08
CA GLU A 247 -5.95 -16.11 -7.73
C GLU A 247 -5.93 -16.22 -9.26
N THR A 248 -5.43 -17.34 -9.80
CA THR A 248 -5.35 -17.60 -11.24
C THR A 248 -6.43 -18.54 -11.75
N ASN A 249 -7.12 -19.23 -10.85
CA ASN A 249 -8.19 -20.16 -11.15
C ASN A 249 -9.36 -19.94 -10.19
N PRO A 250 -10.29 -19.01 -10.50
CA PRO A 250 -11.38 -18.65 -9.59
C PRO A 250 -12.34 -19.80 -9.25
N SER A 251 -12.36 -20.89 -10.04
CA SER A 251 -13.17 -22.07 -9.75
C SER A 251 -12.48 -23.04 -8.76
N PHE A 252 -11.23 -22.78 -8.38
CA PHE A 252 -10.49 -23.58 -7.42
C PHE A 252 -10.87 -23.21 -5.97
N GLN A 253 -11.36 -24.18 -5.20
CA GLN A 253 -11.78 -23.98 -3.82
C GLN A 253 -10.61 -24.20 -2.83
N ALA A 254 -9.77 -23.19 -2.66
CA ALA A 254 -8.58 -23.27 -1.80
C ALA A 254 -8.87 -23.51 -0.29
N THR A 255 -10.09 -23.25 0.17
CA THR A 255 -10.50 -23.38 1.59
C THR A 255 -11.22 -24.69 1.91
N ALA A 256 -11.40 -25.59 0.93
CA ALA A 256 -12.04 -26.87 1.17
C ALA A 256 -11.19 -27.77 2.08
N GLN A 257 -11.86 -28.68 2.79
CA GLN A 257 -11.20 -29.61 3.72
C GLN A 257 -10.31 -30.63 3.00
N GLU A 258 -10.63 -30.95 1.75
CA GLU A 258 -9.84 -31.77 0.85
C GLU A 258 -9.78 -31.04 -0.49
N VAL A 259 -8.56 -30.85 -1.01
CA VAL A 259 -8.31 -30.07 -2.22
C VAL A 259 -7.44 -30.91 -3.14
N ASP A 260 -7.96 -31.22 -4.33
CA ASP A 260 -7.18 -31.86 -5.39
C ASP A 260 -6.51 -30.80 -6.26
N LEU A 261 -5.18 -30.83 -6.33
CA LEU A 261 -4.37 -29.89 -7.09
C LEU A 261 -3.63 -30.61 -8.21
N ASP A 262 -4.14 -30.48 -9.43
CA ASP A 262 -3.44 -30.93 -10.63
C ASP A 262 -2.35 -29.92 -11.01
N ILE A 263 -1.09 -30.25 -10.66
CA ILE A 263 0.11 -29.45 -10.98
C ILE A 263 0.34 -29.37 -12.50
N ASP A 264 -0.07 -30.37 -13.28
CA ASP A 264 0.18 -30.38 -14.72
C ASP A 264 -0.80 -29.49 -15.50
N ALA A 265 -2.00 -29.27 -14.97
CA ALA A 265 -2.99 -28.37 -15.53
C ALA A 265 -2.77 -26.87 -15.19
N GLN A 266 -1.86 -26.54 -14.26
CA GLN A 266 -1.63 -25.15 -13.88
C GLN A 266 -0.83 -24.36 -14.93
N SER A 267 -1.10 -23.06 -14.99
CA SER A 267 -0.33 -22.15 -15.85
C SER A 267 1.14 -22.07 -15.42
N GLU A 268 2.06 -21.83 -16.37
CA GLU A 268 3.49 -21.66 -16.06
C GLU A 268 3.72 -20.54 -15.03
N TYR A 269 2.94 -19.46 -15.09
CA TYR A 269 2.99 -18.39 -14.10
C TYR A 269 2.70 -18.89 -12.68
N THR A 270 1.59 -19.63 -12.53
CA THR A 270 1.16 -20.21 -11.24
C THR A 270 2.23 -21.16 -10.71
N LEU A 271 2.78 -22.02 -11.56
CA LEU A 271 3.84 -22.98 -11.19
C LEU A 271 5.12 -22.30 -10.69
N TRP A 272 5.62 -21.30 -11.41
CA TRP A 272 6.83 -20.58 -11.00
C TRP A 272 6.62 -19.75 -9.73
N ARG A 273 5.43 -19.16 -9.56
CA ARG A 273 5.08 -18.41 -8.36
C ARG A 273 4.93 -19.32 -7.14
N LEU A 274 4.28 -20.48 -7.29
CA LEU A 274 4.23 -21.53 -6.28
C LEU A 274 5.64 -21.99 -5.90
N LYS A 275 6.50 -22.28 -6.89
CA LYS A 275 7.89 -22.74 -6.64
C LYS A 275 8.73 -21.70 -5.89
N ALA A 276 8.58 -20.41 -6.21
CA ALA A 276 9.26 -19.35 -5.49
C ALA A 276 8.78 -19.27 -4.04
N PHE A 277 7.46 -19.22 -3.83
CA PHE A 277 6.86 -19.18 -2.49
C PHE A 277 7.27 -20.38 -1.63
N VAL A 278 7.09 -21.60 -2.14
CA VAL A 278 7.42 -22.85 -1.43
C VAL A 278 8.89 -22.88 -1.02
N LYS A 279 9.80 -22.46 -1.91
CA LYS A 279 11.23 -22.42 -1.63
C LYS A 279 11.57 -21.46 -0.49
N ASP A 280 10.90 -20.31 -0.42
CA ASP A 280 11.17 -19.31 0.61
C ASP A 280 10.54 -19.72 1.96
N SER A 281 9.33 -20.30 1.94
CA SER A 281 8.70 -20.84 3.16
C SER A 281 9.52 -21.97 3.78
N LEU A 282 10.04 -22.91 2.97
CA LEU A 282 10.87 -24.01 3.47
C LEU A 282 12.22 -23.53 4.03
N LYS A 283 12.83 -22.49 3.43
CA LYS A 283 14.03 -21.85 3.99
C LYS A 283 13.75 -21.12 5.31
N GLY A 284 12.58 -20.50 5.42
CA GLY A 284 12.13 -19.85 6.65
C GLY A 284 11.93 -20.84 7.79
N GLN A 285 11.37 -22.01 7.49
CA GLN A 285 11.20 -23.11 8.46
C GLN A 285 12.55 -23.71 8.89
N ALA A 286 13.51 -23.87 7.98
CA ALA A 286 14.85 -24.34 8.32
C ALA A 286 15.67 -23.38 9.20
N ARG A 287 15.31 -22.09 9.23
CA ARG A 287 15.94 -21.08 10.10
C ARG A 287 15.34 -21.02 11.51
N ASN A 288 14.22 -21.69 11.75
CA ASN A 288 13.61 -21.84 13.07
C ASN A 288 13.46 -23.31 13.48
N PRO A 289 14.56 -24.02 13.82
CA PRO A 289 14.45 -25.27 14.54
C PRO A 289 14.53 -25.00 16.05
N GLY A 290 13.39 -25.10 16.74
CA GLY A 290 13.38 -25.56 18.14
C GLY A 290 12.77 -24.64 19.20
N GLY A 291 11.52 -24.94 19.58
CA GLY A 291 11.02 -24.75 20.93
C GLY A 291 11.09 -26.06 21.73
N ILE A 292 12.05 -26.14 22.66
CA ILE A 292 12.10 -26.85 23.96
C ILE A 292 12.13 -28.40 24.01
N SER A 293 13.32 -28.94 24.32
CA SER A 293 13.73 -29.77 25.50
C SER A 293 15.12 -30.36 25.20
N GLY A 294 16.12 -30.57 26.06
CA GLY A 294 16.43 -30.25 27.46
C GLY A 294 17.88 -30.73 27.72
N SER A 295 18.63 -29.98 28.56
CA SER A 295 19.84 -30.39 29.31
C SER A 295 21.20 -30.61 28.59
N GLY A 296 22.23 -29.87 29.05
CA GLY A 296 23.57 -30.46 29.31
C GLY A 296 24.83 -29.88 28.64
N ASN A 297 25.39 -28.81 29.25
CA ASN A 297 26.83 -28.47 29.43
C ASN A 297 27.84 -28.21 28.28
N ASN A 298 28.50 -27.05 28.43
CA ASN A 298 29.93 -26.67 28.29
C ASN A 298 30.65 -26.99 26.96
N ASN A 299 31.44 -26.13 26.32
CA ASN A 299 32.43 -25.18 26.86
C ASN A 299 32.94 -24.25 25.73
N ASP A 300 33.44 -23.09 26.15
CA ASP A 300 34.57 -22.29 25.64
C ASP A 300 34.57 -21.55 24.26
N ASN A 301 34.58 -20.22 24.43
CA ASN A 301 35.60 -19.24 23.98
C ASN A 301 35.41 -18.39 22.71
N ASN A 302 35.44 -17.08 23.00
CA ASN A 302 35.84 -15.90 22.22
C ASN A 302 35.02 -15.50 20.99
N ASP A 303 34.35 -14.34 21.05
CA ASP A 303 34.96 -13.09 20.55
C ASP A 303 34.11 -11.86 20.98
N ASP A 304 34.73 -10.96 21.73
CA ASP A 304 34.14 -9.75 22.32
C ASP A 304 34.30 -8.57 21.35
N ASN A 305 33.26 -8.21 20.58
CA ASN A 305 33.09 -6.79 20.18
C ASN A 305 31.71 -6.44 19.59
N LYS A 306 30.62 -6.43 20.39
CA LYS A 306 29.40 -5.63 20.06
C LYS A 306 28.38 -5.48 21.20
N LYS A 307 28.82 -5.29 22.45
CA LYS A 307 27.94 -4.94 23.58
C LYS A 307 27.99 -3.43 23.87
N SER A 308 27.17 -2.65 23.16
CA SER A 308 26.84 -1.29 23.59
C SER A 308 25.39 -0.88 23.27
N ASN A 309 24.80 -1.39 22.18
CA ASN A 309 23.46 -0.94 21.76
C ASN A 309 22.26 -1.82 22.21
N SER A 310 22.47 -2.95 22.90
CA SER A 310 21.37 -3.84 23.30
C SER A 310 20.84 -3.63 24.73
N ARG A 311 21.56 -2.87 25.58
CA ARG A 311 21.10 -2.57 26.96
C ARG A 311 20.01 -1.48 27.00
N ARG A 312 20.06 -0.49 26.11
CA ARG A 312 19.09 0.62 26.09
C ARG A 312 17.72 0.29 25.52
N LYS A 313 17.57 -0.84 24.82
CA LYS A 313 16.31 -1.23 24.17
C LYS A 313 15.45 -2.19 25.02
N ARG A 314 16.00 -2.75 26.10
CA ARG A 314 15.30 -3.70 26.97
C ARG A 314 14.68 -3.05 28.22
N GLU A 315 15.09 -1.83 28.57
CA GLU A 315 14.50 -1.05 29.69
C GLU A 315 13.21 -0.29 29.31
N ILE A 316 12.87 -0.20 28.02
CA ILE A 316 11.68 0.54 27.54
C ILE A 316 10.43 -0.37 27.49
N CYS A 317 10.59 -1.68 27.29
CA CYS A 317 9.46 -2.60 27.20
C CYS A 317 8.85 -2.98 28.55
N ASP A 318 9.62 -2.94 29.65
CA ASP A 318 9.13 -3.27 30.99
C ASP A 318 8.43 -2.08 31.72
N ALA A 319 8.51 -0.87 31.17
CA ALA A 319 7.82 0.31 31.71
C ALA A 319 6.34 0.42 31.26
N LEU A 320 5.96 -0.27 30.17
CA LEU A 320 4.58 -0.22 29.62
C LEU A 320 3.67 -1.33 30.14
N ALA A 321 4.22 -2.38 30.79
CA ALA A 321 3.43 -3.47 31.37
C ALA A 321 2.96 -3.19 32.81
N LYS A 322 3.42 -2.11 33.46
CA LYS A 322 3.02 -1.75 34.85
C LYS A 322 1.90 -0.72 34.96
N THR A 323 1.43 -0.12 33.86
CA THR A 323 0.32 0.86 33.87
C THR A 323 -1.04 0.26 33.48
N ALA A 324 -1.09 -1.00 33.02
CA ALA A 324 -2.33 -1.66 32.61
C ALA A 324 -3.10 -2.40 33.73
N VAL A 325 -2.64 -2.37 34.99
CA VAL A 325 -3.28 -3.09 36.13
C VAL A 325 -3.99 -2.15 37.12
N LYS A 326 -4.17 -0.86 36.80
CA LYS A 326 -4.89 0.09 37.67
C LYS A 326 -6.12 0.73 37.01
N ARG A 327 -6.98 -0.05 36.37
CA ARG A 327 -8.35 0.39 36.04
C ARG A 327 -9.39 -0.73 36.23
N THR A 328 -9.41 -1.31 37.42
CA THR A 328 -10.59 -2.02 37.96
C THR A 328 -10.70 -1.72 39.45
N LYS A 329 -11.44 -0.64 39.79
CA LYS A 329 -12.19 -0.44 41.05
C LYS A 329 -12.68 1.00 41.17
N LYS A 330 -13.95 1.22 40.86
CA LYS A 330 -15.00 1.84 41.72
C LYS A 330 -16.08 2.50 40.86
N LEU A 331 -17.18 1.78 40.70
CA LEU A 331 -18.52 2.37 40.68
C LEU A 331 -19.23 1.78 41.91
N SER A 332 -19.37 2.57 42.98
CA SER A 332 -20.44 2.39 43.97
C SER A 332 -20.54 3.58 44.93
N SER A 333 -21.80 3.94 45.15
CA SER A 333 -22.42 4.75 46.21
C SER A 333 -22.49 6.28 46.08
N LEU A 334 -23.75 6.69 45.87
CA LEU A 334 -24.46 7.95 46.13
C LEU A 334 -24.33 9.06 45.09
#